data_AF-A0A2M7TXR8-F1
#
_entry.id   AF-A0A2M7TXR8-F1
#
_cell.length_a   1.000
_cell.length_b   1.000
_cell.length_c   1.000
_cell.angle_alpha   90.00
_cell.angle_beta   90.00
_cell.angle_gamma   90.00
#
_symmetry.space_group_name_H-M   'P 1'
#
loop_
_entity.id
_entity.type
_entity.pdbx_description
1 polymer ?
#
loop_
_entity_poly.entity_id
_entity_poly.type
_entity_poly.pdbx_seq_one_letter_code
_entity_poly.pdbx_strand_id
1 'polypeptide(L)'
;MIAKILAHKKMVMIALVVLLLLIMIGLYFVQKNPSTNPSSRVSPTPDLLGFSDIPKALTIDQIPRLNEDTGGGLDINSPEIQNSIVQVNNLKAHMPFQSIFTTSQGIEIEIFIPPADLQENDWTMTAHIFGIDYQVPKDSKDYQKMRLSFLEGAREVTDFVKEHGGEPQKLIIKWGDRYFIQDRAQEWLNSIDS
;
A
#
# COMPACT_ATOMS: atom_id res chain seq x y z
N MET A 1 -62.80 -9.28 -26.58
CA MET A 1 -61.94 -10.06 -25.65
C MET A 1 -60.45 -9.78 -25.85
N ILE A 2 -59.96 -9.75 -27.10
CA ILE A 2 -58.54 -9.54 -27.46
C ILE A 2 -57.96 -8.19 -26.99
N ALA A 3 -58.73 -7.10 -27.07
CA ALA A 3 -58.27 -5.77 -26.66
C ALA A 3 -57.95 -5.64 -25.15
N LYS A 4 -58.70 -6.36 -24.28
CA LYS A 4 -58.46 -6.37 -22.83
C LYS A 4 -57.17 -7.12 -22.47
N ILE A 5 -56.87 -8.20 -23.19
CA ILE A 5 -55.64 -8.99 -23.02
C ILE A 5 -54.42 -8.16 -23.45
N LEU A 6 -54.54 -7.41 -24.55
CA LEU A 6 -53.45 -6.55 -25.03
C LEU A 6 -53.18 -5.37 -24.08
N ALA A 7 -54.23 -4.75 -23.53
CA ALA A 7 -54.09 -3.68 -22.53
C ALA A 7 -53.46 -4.18 -21.22
N HIS A 8 -53.84 -5.39 -20.77
CA HIS A 8 -53.27 -6.00 -19.57
C HIS A 8 -51.78 -6.32 -19.75
N LYS A 9 -51.37 -6.88 -20.90
CA LYS A 9 -49.97 -7.14 -21.22
C LYS A 9 -49.12 -5.87 -21.26
N LYS A 10 -49.67 -4.76 -21.79
CA LYS A 10 -48.99 -3.45 -21.81
C LYS A 10 -48.82 -2.88 -20.40
N MET A 11 -49.84 -2.96 -19.53
CA MET A 11 -49.72 -2.50 -18.14
C MET A 11 -48.70 -3.32 -17.35
N VAL A 12 -48.67 -4.64 -17.53
CA VAL A 12 -47.68 -5.50 -16.86
C VAL A 12 -46.26 -5.16 -17.31
N MET A 13 -46.04 -4.94 -18.62
CA MET A 13 -44.74 -4.55 -19.15
C MET A 13 -44.27 -3.19 -18.60
N ILE A 14 -45.17 -2.19 -18.53
CA ILE A 14 -44.85 -0.88 -17.96
C ILE A 14 -44.49 -1.00 -16.48
N ALA A 15 -45.26 -1.75 -15.69
CA ALA A 15 -44.97 -1.97 -14.28
C ALA A 15 -43.59 -2.63 -14.07
N LEU A 16 -43.22 -3.57 -14.95
CA LEU A 16 -41.94 -4.26 -14.89
C LEU A 16 -40.76 -3.34 -15.23
N VAL A 17 -40.92 -2.46 -16.22
CA VAL A 17 -39.93 -1.43 -16.58
C VAL A 17 -39.75 -0.42 -15.44
N VAL A 18 -40.83 0.03 -14.82
CA VAL A 18 -40.78 0.96 -13.67
C VAL A 18 -40.08 0.33 -12.47
N LEU A 19 -40.39 -0.94 -12.16
CA LEU A 19 -39.73 -1.67 -11.09
C LEU A 19 -38.22 -1.79 -11.32
N LEU A 20 -37.80 -2.10 -12.55
CA LEU A 20 -36.40 -2.24 -12.92
C LEU A 20 -35.65 -0.90 -12.82
N LEU A 21 -36.30 0.19 -13.19
CA LEU A 21 -35.79 1.56 -13.02
C LEU A 21 -35.59 1.92 -11.54
N LEU A 22 -36.52 1.54 -10.66
CA LEU A 22 -36.40 1.79 -9.22
C LEU A 22 -35.24 1.00 -8.59
N ILE A 23 -35.02 -0.25 -9.02
CA ILE A 23 -33.89 -1.07 -8.56
C ILE A 23 -32.56 -0.44 -9.00
N MET A 24 -32.46 0.01 -10.24
CA MET A 24 -31.27 0.70 -10.77
C MET A 24 -30.94 1.97 -9.98
N ILE A 25 -31.96 2.77 -9.63
CA ILE A 25 -31.78 3.97 -8.80
C ILE A 25 -31.32 3.58 -7.40
N GLY A 26 -31.90 2.53 -6.80
CA GLY A 26 -31.48 2.02 -5.49
C GLY A 26 -30.01 1.59 -5.45
N LEU A 27 -29.56 0.84 -6.46
CA LEU A 27 -28.17 0.40 -6.58
C LEU A 27 -27.21 1.57 -6.78
N TYR A 28 -27.62 2.60 -7.53
CA TYR A 28 -26.83 3.81 -7.69
C TYR A 28 -26.59 4.54 -6.36
N PHE A 29 -27.60 4.59 -5.47
CA PHE A 29 -27.41 5.17 -4.12
C PHE A 29 -26.54 4.30 -3.21
N VAL A 30 -26.61 2.97 -3.33
CA VAL A 30 -25.76 2.05 -2.53
C VAL A 30 -24.28 2.17 -2.91
N GLN A 31 -23.95 2.37 -4.19
CA GLN A 31 -22.57 2.57 -4.63
C GLN A 31 -22.02 3.96 -4.29
N LYS A 32 -22.87 4.95 -3.98
CA LYS A 32 -22.46 6.34 -3.74
C LYS A 32 -22.24 6.70 -2.26
N ASN A 33 -22.20 5.72 -1.38
CA ASN A 33 -21.68 5.90 -0.02
C ASN A 33 -20.23 5.41 0.02
N PRO A 34 -19.22 6.25 -0.29
CA PRO A 34 -17.87 5.94 0.14
C PRO A 34 -17.92 5.78 1.65
N SER A 35 -17.37 4.67 2.15
CA SER A 35 -17.05 4.50 3.56
C SER A 35 -16.02 5.57 3.91
N THR A 36 -16.48 6.77 4.25
CA THR A 36 -15.64 7.81 4.82
C THR A 36 -15.57 7.53 6.31
N ASN A 37 -14.64 6.64 6.68
CA ASN A 37 -13.93 6.83 7.94
C ASN A 37 -12.80 7.80 7.61
N PRO A 38 -12.94 9.11 7.84
CA PRO A 38 -11.78 9.97 7.91
C PRO A 38 -11.02 9.50 9.15
N SER A 39 -10.00 8.67 8.94
CA SER A 39 -8.92 8.52 9.90
C SER A 39 -8.35 9.92 10.07
N SER A 40 -8.75 10.60 11.16
CA SER A 40 -8.18 11.89 11.55
C SER A 40 -6.76 11.64 12.03
N ARG A 41 -5.86 11.30 11.10
CA ARG A 41 -4.43 11.24 11.36
C ARG A 41 -3.87 12.63 11.11
N VAL A 42 -3.31 13.17 12.18
CA VAL A 42 -2.55 14.40 12.26
C VAL A 42 -1.56 14.43 11.10
N SER A 43 -1.51 15.53 10.33
CA SER A 43 -0.46 15.72 9.32
C SER A 43 0.90 15.46 9.97
N PRO A 44 1.76 14.60 9.41
CA PRO A 44 3.07 14.36 9.99
C PRO A 44 3.82 15.69 10.03
N THR A 45 4.14 16.13 11.24
CA THR A 45 4.98 17.30 11.44
C THR A 45 6.34 16.97 10.83
N PRO A 46 6.93 17.84 10.00
CA PRO A 46 8.32 17.66 9.59
C PRO A 46 9.16 17.62 10.86
N ASP A 47 9.70 16.45 11.19
CA ASP A 47 10.58 16.33 12.33
C ASP A 47 11.86 17.12 12.03
N LEU A 48 12.06 18.19 12.80
CA LEU A 48 13.25 19.04 12.76
C LEU A 48 14.52 18.27 13.16
N LEU A 49 14.38 17.01 13.64
CA LEU A 49 15.47 16.15 14.09
C LEU A 49 15.92 15.08 13.07
N GLY A 50 15.38 15.07 11.85
CA GLY A 50 15.87 14.23 10.74
C GLY A 50 15.16 12.88 10.58
N PHE A 51 15.46 12.18 9.48
CA PHE A 51 14.87 10.85 9.17
C PHE A 51 15.66 9.68 9.79
N SER A 52 16.54 9.98 10.76
CA SER A 52 17.40 9.01 11.45
C SER A 52 16.62 8.01 12.32
N ASP A 53 15.34 8.27 12.57
CA ASP A 53 14.41 7.46 13.35
C ASP A 53 13.69 6.38 12.52
N ILE A 54 13.75 6.44 11.19
CA ILE A 54 13.23 5.39 10.30
C ILE A 54 14.16 4.18 10.45
N PRO A 55 13.71 3.07 11.07
CA PRO A 55 14.55 1.89 11.15
C PRO A 55 14.77 1.35 9.74
N LYS A 56 16.03 1.05 9.41
CA LYS A 56 16.36 0.42 8.13
C LYS A 56 15.73 -0.97 8.09
N ALA A 57 14.63 -1.10 7.36
CA ALA A 57 14.06 -2.39 7.03
C ALA A 57 15.05 -3.20 6.19
N LEU A 58 14.97 -4.53 6.31
CA LEU A 58 15.75 -5.40 5.45
C LEU A 58 15.23 -5.32 4.03
N THR A 59 16.16 -5.40 3.09
CA THR A 59 15.87 -5.37 1.66
C THR A 59 16.35 -6.66 1.03
N ILE A 60 15.78 -7.02 -0.12
CA ILE A 60 16.03 -8.35 -0.70
C ILE A 60 17.51 -8.59 -1.04
N ASP A 61 18.26 -7.53 -1.33
CA ASP A 61 19.69 -7.59 -1.63
C ASP A 61 20.56 -7.89 -0.39
N GLN A 62 20.01 -7.74 0.81
CA GLN A 62 20.67 -8.06 2.07
C GLN A 62 20.47 -9.52 2.50
N ILE A 63 19.69 -10.30 1.75
CA ILE A 63 19.43 -11.71 2.06
C ILE A 63 20.57 -12.58 1.53
N PRO A 64 21.15 -13.47 2.36
CA PRO A 64 22.16 -14.42 1.92
C PRO A 64 21.70 -15.27 0.73
N ARG A 65 22.61 -15.46 -0.22
CA ARG A 65 22.41 -16.37 -1.35
C ARG A 65 23.12 -17.68 -1.08
N LEU A 66 22.52 -18.77 -1.54
CA LEU A 66 23.15 -20.08 -1.61
C LEU A 66 24.37 -20.01 -2.55
N ASN A 67 25.34 -20.90 -2.31
CA ASN A 67 26.51 -21.00 -3.17
C ASN A 67 26.11 -21.39 -4.61
N GLU A 68 26.97 -21.07 -5.59
CA GLU A 68 26.71 -21.40 -7.00
C GLU A 68 26.54 -22.91 -7.22
N ASP A 69 27.26 -23.74 -6.46
CA ASP A 69 27.16 -25.21 -6.49
C ASP A 69 25.78 -25.74 -6.08
N THR A 70 24.99 -24.95 -5.35
CA THR A 70 23.63 -25.28 -4.91
C THR A 70 22.55 -24.47 -5.65
N GLY A 71 22.93 -23.82 -6.76
CA GLY A 71 22.00 -23.14 -7.67
C GLY A 71 21.88 -21.62 -7.49
N GLY A 72 22.66 -21.00 -6.59
CA GLY A 72 22.81 -19.54 -6.49
C GLY A 72 21.56 -18.74 -6.05
N GLY A 73 20.48 -19.44 -5.66
CA GLY A 73 19.22 -18.83 -5.22
C GLY A 73 19.31 -18.18 -3.84
N LEU A 74 18.22 -17.54 -3.39
CA LEU A 74 18.12 -17.04 -2.01
C LEU A 74 18.12 -18.20 -1.01
N ASP A 75 18.83 -18.05 0.12
CA ASP A 75 18.75 -19.00 1.22
C ASP A 75 17.48 -18.77 2.04
N ILE A 76 16.41 -19.49 1.71
CA ILE A 76 15.12 -19.39 2.41
C ILE A 76 15.17 -19.76 3.90
N ASN A 77 16.24 -20.44 4.33
CA ASN A 77 16.44 -20.82 5.72
C ASN A 77 17.31 -19.81 6.49
N SER A 78 17.69 -18.70 5.85
CA SER A 78 18.51 -17.69 6.49
C SER A 78 17.77 -17.05 7.69
N PRO A 79 18.50 -16.63 8.74
CA PRO A 79 17.90 -15.95 9.88
C PRO A 79 17.06 -14.72 9.48
N GLU A 80 17.48 -14.00 8.45
CA GLU A 80 16.79 -12.81 7.92
C GLU A 80 15.38 -13.17 7.40
N ILE A 81 15.26 -14.21 6.58
CA ILE A 81 13.97 -14.66 6.06
C ILE A 81 13.10 -15.19 7.19
N GLN A 82 13.65 -16.01 8.09
CA GLN A 82 12.88 -16.59 9.20
C GLN A 82 12.38 -15.50 10.17
N ASN A 83 13.20 -14.50 10.47
CA ASN A 83 12.80 -13.34 11.27
C ASN A 83 11.69 -12.55 10.57
N SER A 84 11.80 -12.33 9.26
CA SER A 84 10.79 -11.61 8.48
C SER A 84 9.46 -12.36 8.45
N ILE A 85 9.46 -13.69 8.33
CA ILE A 85 8.24 -14.51 8.43
C ILE A 85 7.51 -14.26 9.75
N VAL A 86 8.25 -14.23 10.87
CA VAL A 86 7.66 -13.94 12.19
C VAL A 86 7.05 -12.54 12.20
N GLN A 87 7.74 -11.53 11.66
CA GLN A 87 7.23 -10.16 11.60
C GLN A 87 5.97 -10.06 10.72
N VAL A 88 5.98 -10.64 9.51
CA VAL A 88 4.82 -10.65 8.61
C VAL A 88 3.63 -11.32 9.29
N ASN A 89 3.83 -12.46 9.96
CA ASN A 89 2.77 -13.17 10.67
C ASN A 89 2.15 -12.35 11.80
N ASN A 90 2.95 -11.58 12.56
CA ASN A 90 2.43 -10.68 13.60
C ASN A 90 1.51 -9.60 13.00
N LEU A 91 1.80 -9.15 11.78
CA LEU A 91 1.07 -8.08 11.12
C LEU A 91 -0.18 -8.56 10.35
N LYS A 92 -0.32 -9.86 10.06
CA LYS A 92 -1.41 -10.40 9.22
C LYS A 92 -2.80 -9.98 9.67
N ALA A 93 -3.06 -9.93 10.98
CA ALA A 93 -4.35 -9.54 11.54
C ALA A 93 -4.68 -8.04 11.36
N HIS A 94 -3.68 -7.24 11.01
CA HIS A 94 -3.75 -5.79 10.86
C HIS A 94 -3.63 -5.35 9.39
N MET A 95 -3.53 -6.30 8.46
CA MET A 95 -3.57 -6.08 7.01
C MET A 95 -5.00 -6.26 6.48
N PRO A 96 -5.48 -5.45 5.52
CA PRO A 96 -4.77 -4.36 4.85
C PRO A 96 -4.63 -3.10 5.72
N PHE A 97 -3.65 -2.28 5.38
CA PHE A 97 -3.49 -0.93 5.94
C PHE A 97 -3.55 0.11 4.82
N GLN A 98 -4.26 1.21 5.07
CA GLN A 98 -4.36 2.33 4.15
C GLN A 98 -4.28 3.65 4.92
N SER A 99 -3.46 4.57 4.44
CA SER A 99 -3.30 5.90 5.02
C SER A 99 -3.13 6.94 3.92
N ILE A 100 -3.84 8.06 4.01
CA ILE A 100 -3.74 9.16 3.05
C ILE A 100 -3.42 10.43 3.84
N PHE A 101 -2.35 11.13 3.45
CA PHE A 101 -2.00 12.40 4.07
C PHE A 101 -1.19 13.28 3.13
N THR A 102 -1.17 14.58 3.43
CA THR A 102 -0.27 15.53 2.78
C THR A 102 1.04 15.61 3.56
N THR A 103 2.14 15.30 2.87
CA THR A 103 3.51 15.38 3.37
C THR A 103 3.92 16.82 3.68
N SER A 104 5.01 17.01 4.44
CA SER A 104 5.56 18.35 4.73
C SER A 104 5.94 19.12 3.46
N GLN A 105 6.17 18.41 2.36
CA GLN A 105 6.48 18.97 1.05
C GLN A 105 5.24 19.42 0.25
N GLY A 106 4.04 19.26 0.82
CA GLY A 106 2.78 19.59 0.15
C GLY A 106 2.40 18.60 -0.95
N ILE A 107 2.90 17.36 -0.89
CA ILE A 107 2.47 16.26 -1.77
C ILE A 107 1.49 15.40 -0.99
N GLU A 108 0.30 15.16 -1.54
CA GLU A 108 -0.62 14.13 -1.05
C GLU A 108 -0.10 12.75 -1.47
N ILE A 109 0.10 11.87 -0.49
CA ILE A 109 0.51 10.50 -0.72
C ILE A 109 -0.51 9.55 -0.11
N GLU A 110 -0.62 8.38 -0.73
CA GLU A 110 -1.43 7.27 -0.23
C GLU A 110 -0.51 6.08 0.01
N ILE A 111 -0.60 5.53 1.21
CA ILE A 111 0.09 4.30 1.59
C ILE A 111 -0.92 3.17 1.56
N PHE A 112 -0.54 2.06 0.94
CA PHE A 112 -1.33 0.85 0.90
C PHE A 112 -0.46 -0.37 1.17
N ILE A 113 -0.80 -1.12 2.21
CA ILE A 113 -0.27 -2.45 2.49
C ILE A 113 -1.40 -3.45 2.16
N PRO A 114 -1.22 -4.31 1.14
CA PRO A 114 -2.26 -5.24 0.73
C PRO A 114 -2.65 -6.23 1.85
N PRO A 115 -3.85 -6.82 1.76
CA PRO A 115 -4.25 -7.96 2.58
C PRO A 115 -3.19 -9.08 2.59
N ALA A 116 -3.12 -9.84 3.69
CA ALA A 116 -2.11 -10.87 3.89
C ALA A 116 -2.08 -11.96 2.81
N ASP A 117 -3.23 -12.29 2.23
CA ASP A 117 -3.38 -13.28 1.16
C ASP A 117 -2.94 -12.77 -0.22
N LEU A 118 -2.72 -11.45 -0.37
CA LEU A 118 -2.21 -10.81 -1.58
C LEU A 118 -0.71 -10.49 -1.51
N GLN A 119 -0.02 -10.91 -0.44
CA GLN A 119 1.44 -10.80 -0.35
C GLN A 119 2.11 -11.80 -1.31
N GLU A 120 3.23 -11.41 -1.91
CA GLU A 120 3.95 -12.25 -2.88
C GLU A 120 4.47 -13.55 -2.25
N ASN A 121 4.87 -13.49 -0.98
CA ASN A 121 5.38 -14.61 -0.21
C ASN A 121 5.22 -14.36 1.31
N ASP A 122 5.44 -15.39 2.12
CA ASP A 122 5.26 -15.32 3.58
C ASP A 122 6.34 -14.52 4.33
N TRP A 123 7.40 -14.09 3.65
CA TRP A 123 8.57 -13.45 4.26
C TRP A 123 8.80 -12.02 3.79
N THR A 124 7.92 -11.47 2.94
CA THR A 124 8.00 -10.10 2.44
C THR A 124 6.70 -9.37 2.76
N MET A 125 6.81 -8.16 3.30
CA MET A 125 5.68 -7.24 3.36
C MET A 125 5.75 -6.25 2.19
N THR A 126 4.75 -6.28 1.33
CA THR A 126 4.61 -5.31 0.24
C THR A 126 3.95 -4.04 0.76
N ALA A 127 4.56 -2.89 0.49
CA ALA A 127 4.01 -1.57 0.79
C ALA A 127 4.07 -0.71 -0.47
N HIS A 128 2.95 -0.10 -0.82
CA HIS A 128 2.85 0.86 -1.92
C HIS A 128 2.73 2.27 -1.35
N ILE A 129 3.52 3.20 -1.87
CA ILE A 129 3.38 4.63 -1.58
C ILE A 129 3.09 5.33 -2.91
N PHE A 130 1.84 5.73 -3.10
CA PHE A 130 1.37 6.47 -4.27
C PHE A 130 1.57 7.98 -4.10
N GLY A 131 1.50 8.73 -5.21
CA GLY A 131 1.71 10.18 -5.22
C GLY A 131 3.19 10.60 -5.32
N ILE A 132 4.12 9.63 -5.33
CA ILE A 132 5.55 9.85 -5.50
C ILE A 132 5.98 9.57 -6.94
N ASP A 133 6.72 10.49 -7.55
CA ASP A 133 7.43 10.23 -8.81
C ASP A 133 8.82 9.64 -8.54
N TYR A 134 8.93 8.31 -8.62
CA TYR A 134 10.19 7.58 -8.44
C TYR A 134 11.18 7.73 -9.62
N GLN A 135 10.72 8.28 -10.75
CA GLN A 135 11.55 8.48 -11.94
C GLN A 135 12.11 9.91 -12.01
N VAL A 136 11.83 10.75 -11.03
CA VAL A 136 12.36 12.12 -10.95
C VAL A 136 13.91 12.13 -11.08
N PRO A 137 14.48 12.91 -12.02
CA PRO A 137 15.92 13.04 -12.17
C PRO A 137 16.60 13.68 -10.94
N LYS A 138 17.84 13.30 -10.63
CA LYS A 138 18.59 13.80 -9.45
C LYS A 138 18.87 15.30 -9.49
N ASP A 139 19.00 15.85 -10.68
CA ASP A 139 19.22 17.27 -10.97
C ASP A 139 17.92 18.08 -11.04
N SER A 140 16.75 17.43 -10.94
CA SER A 140 15.47 18.10 -10.88
C SER A 140 15.28 18.85 -9.57
N LYS A 141 14.60 20.00 -9.64
CA LYS A 141 14.17 20.78 -8.46
C LYS A 141 13.20 19.98 -7.56
N ASP A 142 12.46 19.04 -8.15
CA ASP A 142 11.49 18.22 -7.43
C ASP A 142 12.11 16.97 -6.79
N TYR A 143 13.39 16.69 -7.05
CA TYR A 143 14.06 15.48 -6.54
C TYR A 143 13.99 15.38 -5.01
N GLN A 144 14.38 16.44 -4.32
CA GLN A 144 14.34 16.49 -2.85
C GLN A 144 12.90 16.42 -2.35
N LYS A 145 11.97 17.05 -3.06
CA LYS A 145 10.54 17.02 -2.73
C LYS A 145 10.02 15.57 -2.72
N MET A 146 10.25 14.83 -3.80
CA MET A 146 9.82 13.42 -3.91
C MET A 146 10.52 12.51 -2.91
N ARG A 147 11.84 12.69 -2.73
CA ARG A 147 12.62 11.94 -1.74
C ARG A 147 12.06 12.11 -0.33
N LEU A 148 11.86 13.35 0.10
CA LEU A 148 11.37 13.64 1.45
C LEU A 148 9.95 13.13 1.66
N SER A 149 9.06 13.30 0.67
CA SER A 149 7.71 12.74 0.71
C SER A 149 7.71 11.21 0.79
N PHE A 150 8.61 10.53 0.07
CA PHE A 150 8.77 9.08 0.19
C PHE A 150 9.25 8.70 1.59
N LEU A 151 10.23 9.40 2.16
CA LEU A 151 10.75 9.10 3.51
C LEU A 151 9.68 9.26 4.58
N GLU A 152 8.82 10.28 4.48
CA GLU A 152 7.66 10.43 5.36
C GLU A 152 6.67 9.26 5.22
N GLY A 153 6.41 8.81 3.99
CA GLY A 153 5.60 7.62 3.76
C GLY A 153 6.23 6.34 4.30
N ALA A 154 7.55 6.17 4.14
CA ALA A 154 8.29 5.05 4.69
C ALA A 154 8.26 5.04 6.23
N ARG A 155 8.34 6.22 6.87
CA ARG A 155 8.16 6.36 8.32
C ARG A 155 6.80 5.83 8.76
N GLU A 156 5.72 6.28 8.12
CA GLU A 156 4.35 5.82 8.45
C GLU A 156 4.19 4.29 8.29
N VAL A 157 4.83 3.68 7.28
CA VAL A 157 4.89 2.20 7.15
C VAL A 157 5.63 1.57 8.32
N THR A 158 6.79 2.10 8.71
CA THR A 158 7.54 1.54 9.84
C THR A 158 6.84 1.76 11.18
N ASP A 159 6.10 2.85 11.33
CA ASP A 159 5.32 3.13 12.53
C ASP A 159 4.10 2.21 12.61
N PHE A 160 3.43 1.93 11.50
CA PHE A 160 2.43 0.87 11.43
C PHE A 160 2.98 -0.48 11.92
N VAL A 161 4.19 -0.85 11.47
CA VAL A 161 4.83 -2.11 11.91
C VAL A 161 5.09 -2.10 13.42
N LYS A 162 5.65 -1.01 13.97
CA LYS A 162 5.93 -0.87 15.40
C LYS A 162 4.65 -0.87 16.25
N GLU A 163 3.61 -0.15 15.81
CA GLU A 163 2.31 -0.02 16.48
C GLU A 163 1.66 -1.39 16.69
N HIS A 164 1.86 -2.32 15.75
CA HIS A 164 1.30 -3.67 15.77
C HIS A 164 2.30 -4.74 16.23
N GLY A 165 3.31 -4.34 17.02
CA GLY A 165 4.24 -5.26 17.68
C GLY A 165 5.28 -5.91 16.77
N GLY A 166 5.45 -5.40 15.55
CA GLY A 166 6.52 -5.78 14.65
C GLY A 166 7.82 -5.02 14.89
N GLU A 167 8.91 -5.58 14.41
CA GLU A 167 10.26 -5.01 14.42
C GLU A 167 10.69 -4.68 12.98
N PRO A 168 10.64 -3.41 12.53
CA PRO A 168 10.89 -3.07 11.13
C PRO A 168 12.27 -3.51 10.62
N GLN A 169 13.30 -3.47 11.47
CA GLN A 169 14.67 -3.90 11.16
C GLN A 169 14.83 -5.42 10.93
N LYS A 170 13.81 -6.21 11.28
CA LYS A 170 13.75 -7.67 11.05
C LYS A 170 12.80 -8.03 9.91
N LEU A 171 12.11 -7.05 9.34
CA LEU A 171 11.11 -7.22 8.29
C LEU A 171 11.73 -6.88 6.94
N ILE A 172 11.48 -7.73 5.95
CA ILE A 172 11.81 -7.45 4.56
C ILE A 172 10.64 -6.71 3.93
N ILE A 173 10.87 -5.46 3.50
CA ILE A 173 9.84 -4.62 2.89
C ILE A 173 10.09 -4.48 1.39
N LYS A 174 9.06 -4.76 0.60
CA LYS A 174 9.04 -4.52 -0.84
C LYS A 174 8.25 -3.25 -1.13
N TRP A 175 8.93 -2.20 -1.59
CA TRP A 175 8.36 -0.91 -1.99
C TRP A 175 7.71 -0.93 -3.39
N GLY A 176 6.50 -1.48 -3.49
CA GLY A 176 5.75 -1.59 -4.76
C GLY A 176 6.24 -2.68 -5.72
N ASP A 177 5.56 -2.86 -6.86
CA ASP A 177 5.81 -4.03 -7.72
C ASP A 177 6.86 -3.83 -8.82
N ARG A 178 7.22 -2.57 -9.10
CA ARG A 178 8.12 -2.25 -10.21
C ARG A 178 9.56 -2.16 -9.71
N TYR A 179 10.47 -2.78 -10.45
CA TYR A 179 11.90 -2.77 -10.13
C TYR A 179 12.48 -1.36 -9.90
N PHE A 180 12.16 -0.40 -10.78
CA PHE A 180 12.65 0.98 -10.62
C PHE A 180 12.17 1.67 -9.33
N ILE A 181 11.01 1.27 -8.77
CA ILE A 181 10.51 1.80 -7.50
C ILE A 181 11.36 1.23 -6.36
N GLN A 182 11.68 -0.06 -6.38
CA GLN A 182 12.57 -0.70 -5.41
C GLN A 182 13.94 -0.02 -5.40
N ASP A 183 14.57 0.11 -6.56
CA ASP A 183 15.90 0.71 -6.68
C ASP A 183 15.91 2.15 -6.14
N ARG A 184 14.90 2.96 -6.51
CA ARG A 184 14.81 4.34 -6.06
C ARG A 184 14.51 4.43 -4.56
N ALA A 185 13.61 3.61 -4.05
CA ALA A 185 13.30 3.53 -2.63
C ALA A 185 14.56 3.17 -1.82
N GLN A 186 15.32 2.17 -2.28
CA GLN A 186 16.56 1.77 -1.66
C GLN A 186 17.58 2.90 -1.64
N GLU A 187 17.74 3.59 -2.77
CA GLU A 187 18.62 4.74 -2.89
C GLU A 187 18.28 5.81 -1.85
N TRP A 188 17.00 6.17 -1.74
CA TRP A 188 16.52 7.18 -0.81
C TRP A 188 16.66 6.76 0.65
N LEU A 189 16.36 5.50 1.00
CA LEU A 189 16.55 4.96 2.35
C LEU A 189 18.04 4.93 2.75
N ASN A 190 18.93 4.59 1.83
CA ASN A 190 20.37 4.56 2.10
C ASN A 190 20.97 5.96 2.29
N SER A 191 20.35 6.98 1.67
CA SER A 191 20.80 8.37 1.76
C SER A 191 20.44 9.08 3.08
N ILE A 192 19.80 8.40 4.04
CA ILE A 192 19.42 8.98 5.33
C ILE A 192 20.67 9.30 6.19
N ASP A 193 21.73 8.50 6.06
CA ASP A 193 22.97 8.65 6.84
C ASP A 193 24.12 9.31 6.07
N SER A 194 23.85 9.82 4.85
CA SER A 194 24.84 10.42 3.94
C SER A 194 24.82 11.94 4.00
#